data_AF-A0A3B9N6J0-F1
#
_entry.id   AF-A0A3B9N6J0-F1
#
_cell.length_a   1.000
_cell.length_b   1.000
_cell.length_c   1.000
_cell.angle_alpha   90.00
_cell.angle_beta   90.00
_cell.angle_gamma   90.00
#
_symmetry.space_group_name_H-M   'P 1'
#
loop_
_entity.id
_entity.type
_entity.pdbx_description
1 polymer ?
#
loop_
_entity_poly.entity_id
_entity_poly.type
_entity_poly.pdbx_seq_one_letter_code
_entity_poly.pdbx_strand_id
1 'polypeptide(L)'
;NKATYGALYNWYTVETERLCPIGWHIPTNTEWNILETTLGMSQSEIYETGFRGTDQGSQLAVNVDLWTDGVLKDNSEFGTSGFDALPGGSRNFSNGNFSSVGAYGGWWSETEYDYYYAYFRSLQYDYSGIRRDNTFKASGSSVRCVKD
;
A
#
# COMPACT_ATOMS: atom_id res chain seq x y z
N ASN A 1 -14.39 -2.14 11.15
CA ASN A 1 -13.56 -1.85 9.96
C ASN A 1 -12.84 -0.52 10.08
N LYS A 2 -13.54 0.65 10.06
CA LYS A 2 -12.89 1.98 10.14
C LYS A 2 -11.97 2.19 11.35
N ALA A 3 -12.37 1.73 12.53
CA ALA A 3 -11.56 1.89 13.75
C ALA A 3 -10.22 1.13 13.71
N THR A 4 -10.14 0.06 12.91
CA THR A 4 -8.97 -0.81 12.83
C THR A 4 -8.13 -0.52 11.60
N TYR A 5 -8.77 -0.48 10.42
CA TYR A 5 -8.10 -0.43 9.11
C TYR A 5 -8.19 0.94 8.44
N GLY A 6 -8.96 1.87 9.00
CA GLY A 6 -9.28 3.13 8.34
C GLY A 6 -10.35 3.00 7.26
N ALA A 7 -10.39 3.98 6.35
CA ALA A 7 -11.33 4.01 5.23
C ALA A 7 -10.60 3.74 3.91
N LEU A 8 -11.34 3.23 2.95
CA LEU A 8 -10.89 3.08 1.57
C LEU A 8 -11.41 4.26 0.74
N TYR A 9 -10.51 4.86 -0.02
CA TYR A 9 -10.78 6.03 -0.85
C TYR A 9 -10.60 5.65 -2.32
N ASN A 10 -11.38 6.27 -3.19
CA ASN A 10 -11.04 6.30 -4.60
C ASN A 10 -9.96 7.35 -4.84
N TRP A 11 -9.25 7.22 -5.96
CA TRP A 11 -8.13 8.11 -6.26
C TRP A 11 -8.57 9.53 -6.59
N TYR A 12 -9.80 9.73 -7.08
CA TYR A 12 -10.38 11.08 -7.22
C TYR A 12 -10.51 11.82 -5.90
N THR A 13 -10.46 11.13 -4.75
CA THR A 13 -10.38 11.79 -3.44
C THR A 13 -8.93 12.15 -3.11
N VAL A 14 -7.98 11.29 -3.51
CA VAL A 14 -6.53 11.49 -3.34
C VAL A 14 -6.08 12.74 -4.08
N GLU A 15 -6.50 12.93 -5.34
CA GLU A 15 -6.13 14.09 -6.18
C GLU A 15 -6.55 15.45 -5.61
N THR A 16 -7.46 15.47 -4.63
CA THR A 16 -7.93 16.72 -4.04
C THR A 16 -6.96 17.31 -3.01
N GLU A 17 -5.95 16.54 -2.59
CA GLU A 17 -4.96 16.91 -1.55
C GLU A 17 -5.57 17.27 -0.18
N ARG A 18 -6.84 16.90 0.06
CA ARG A 18 -7.59 17.26 1.28
C ARG A 18 -7.67 16.15 2.33
N LEU A 19 -7.07 14.99 2.06
CA LEU A 19 -7.11 13.84 2.96
C LEU A 19 -6.11 13.95 4.10
N CYS A 20 -4.99 14.63 3.87
CA CYS A 20 -3.92 14.75 4.84
C CYS A 20 -4.04 16.05 5.67
N PRO A 21 -3.61 16.03 6.95
CA PRO A 21 -3.49 17.25 7.74
C PRO A 21 -2.51 18.25 7.10
N ILE A 22 -2.59 19.52 7.50
CA ILE A 22 -1.64 20.55 7.06
C ILE A 22 -0.20 20.13 7.41
N GLY A 23 0.73 20.27 6.46
CA GLY A 23 2.13 19.85 6.57
C GLY A 23 2.35 18.36 6.34
N TRP A 24 1.36 17.68 5.76
CA TRP A 24 1.42 16.29 5.33
C TRP A 24 0.77 16.15 3.95
N HIS A 25 1.25 15.20 3.17
CA HIS A 25 0.72 14.87 1.84
C HIS A 25 0.65 13.36 1.62
N ILE A 26 0.03 12.94 0.52
CA ILE A 26 -0.05 11.51 0.16
C ILE A 26 1.23 11.16 -0.62
N PRO A 27 1.93 10.07 -0.28
CA PRO A 27 3.22 9.79 -0.87
C PRO A 27 3.14 9.67 -2.40
N THR A 28 4.07 10.35 -3.05
CA THR A 28 4.34 10.20 -4.49
C THR A 28 4.98 8.85 -4.79
N ASN A 29 4.98 8.43 -6.05
CA ASN A 29 5.62 7.20 -6.47
C ASN A 29 7.14 7.24 -6.21
N THR A 30 7.74 8.43 -6.23
CA THR A 30 9.16 8.65 -5.92
C THR A 30 9.45 8.44 -4.43
N GLU A 31 8.59 8.92 -3.53
CA GLU A 31 8.76 8.73 -2.09
C GLU A 31 8.54 7.29 -1.66
N TRP A 32 7.58 6.59 -2.29
CA TRP A 32 7.47 5.14 -2.16
C TRP A 32 8.76 4.43 -2.56
N ASN A 33 9.36 4.82 -3.69
CA ASN A 33 10.62 4.25 -4.12
C ASN A 33 11.75 4.53 -3.11
N ILE A 34 11.83 5.74 -2.54
CA ILE A 34 12.79 6.06 -1.48
C ILE A 34 12.58 5.18 -0.25
N LEU A 35 11.34 5.02 0.22
CA LEU A 35 11.01 4.14 1.35
C LEU A 35 11.49 2.72 1.08
N GLU A 36 11.15 2.16 -0.08
CA GLU A 36 11.51 0.79 -0.46
C GLU A 36 13.05 0.60 -0.55
N THR A 37 13.78 1.57 -1.11
CA THR A 37 15.26 1.54 -1.12
C THR A 37 15.85 1.63 0.30
N THR A 38 15.25 2.42 1.18
CA THR A 38 15.70 2.57 2.58
C THR A 38 15.53 1.26 3.36
N LEU A 39 14.56 0.44 2.96
CA LEU A 39 14.33 -0.92 3.47
C LEU A 39 15.16 -1.99 2.74
N GLY A 40 16.16 -1.59 1.94
CA GLY A 40 17.12 -2.50 1.32
C GLY A 40 16.76 -3.01 -0.07
N MET A 41 15.71 -2.49 -0.72
CA MET A 41 15.41 -2.86 -2.11
C MET A 41 16.50 -2.37 -3.07
N SER A 42 16.88 -3.21 -4.03
CA SER A 42 17.90 -2.84 -5.01
C SER A 42 17.39 -1.81 -6.02
N GLN A 43 18.28 -0.93 -6.48
CA GLN A 43 17.97 0.11 -7.47
C GLN A 43 17.45 -0.45 -8.81
N SER A 44 17.81 -1.68 -9.16
CA SER A 44 17.30 -2.39 -10.34
C SER A 44 15.82 -2.73 -10.22
N GLU A 45 15.35 -3.06 -9.02
CA GLU A 45 13.98 -3.51 -8.77
C GLU A 45 12.99 -2.36 -8.55
N ILE A 46 13.45 -1.18 -8.10
CA ILE A 46 12.55 -0.08 -7.71
C ILE A 46 11.68 0.50 -8.84
N TYR A 47 11.93 0.11 -10.09
CA TYR A 47 11.11 0.52 -11.24
C TYR A 47 10.29 -0.62 -11.83
N GLU A 48 10.50 -1.86 -11.37
CA GLU A 48 9.75 -3.02 -11.81
C GLU A 48 8.28 -2.94 -11.38
N THR A 49 7.41 -3.54 -12.20
CA THR A 49 5.98 -3.71 -11.91
C THR A 49 5.75 -5.13 -11.44
N GLY A 50 4.91 -5.29 -10.42
CA GLY A 50 4.64 -6.57 -9.77
C GLY A 50 5.27 -6.63 -8.38
N PHE A 51 5.37 -7.85 -7.85
CA PHE A 51 6.07 -8.11 -6.60
C PHE A 51 7.57 -7.97 -6.78
N ARG A 52 8.20 -7.27 -5.85
CA ARG A 52 9.61 -6.90 -5.90
C ARG A 52 10.22 -6.83 -4.51
N GLY A 53 11.55 -6.90 -4.48
CA GLY A 53 12.30 -6.98 -3.23
C GLY A 53 12.13 -8.34 -2.55
N THR A 54 12.79 -8.48 -1.41
CA THR A 54 12.91 -9.74 -0.65
C THR A 54 11.88 -9.83 0.46
N ASP A 55 11.79 -8.79 1.28
CA ASP A 55 11.05 -8.77 2.54
C ASP A 55 10.46 -7.40 2.88
N GLN A 56 10.54 -6.43 1.96
CA GLN A 56 10.04 -5.07 2.19
C GLN A 56 8.55 -5.06 2.53
N GLY A 57 7.78 -6.00 1.99
CA GLY A 57 6.38 -6.16 2.38
C GLY A 57 6.22 -6.59 3.83
N SER A 58 6.98 -7.58 4.28
CA SER A 58 7.00 -8.02 5.68
C SER A 58 7.47 -6.90 6.62
N GLN A 59 8.55 -6.19 6.26
CA GLN A 59 9.05 -5.03 7.02
C GLN A 59 7.99 -3.96 7.25
N LEU A 60 7.16 -3.69 6.23
CA LEU A 60 6.08 -2.69 6.27
C LEU A 60 4.83 -3.16 7.01
N ALA A 61 4.60 -4.47 7.12
CA ALA A 61 3.38 -5.02 7.71
C ALA A 61 3.41 -4.97 9.23
N VAL A 62 2.27 -4.67 9.86
CA VAL A 62 2.15 -4.69 11.33
C VAL A 62 0.91 -5.45 11.77
N ASN A 63 0.84 -5.71 13.08
CA ASN A 63 -0.27 -6.41 13.75
C ASN A 63 -0.54 -7.80 13.13
N VAL A 64 0.33 -8.74 13.50
CA VAL A 64 0.38 -10.11 12.98
C VAL A 64 -0.96 -10.86 13.05
N ASP A 65 -1.79 -10.56 14.05
CA ASP A 65 -3.09 -11.21 14.26
C ASP A 65 -4.15 -10.78 13.24
N LEU A 66 -3.96 -9.64 12.58
CA LEU A 66 -4.87 -9.18 11.54
C LEU A 66 -4.56 -9.79 10.18
N TRP A 67 -3.36 -10.30 9.97
CA TRP A 67 -2.96 -10.93 8.71
C TRP A 67 -3.31 -12.42 8.71
N THR A 68 -3.90 -12.87 7.59
CA THR A 68 -4.04 -14.30 7.28
C THR A 68 -2.68 -14.98 7.32
N ASP A 69 -2.63 -16.22 7.83
CA ASP A 69 -1.41 -17.03 7.88
C ASP A 69 -0.78 -17.20 6.50
N GLY A 70 0.51 -16.87 6.38
CA GLY A 70 1.24 -16.89 5.13
C GLY A 70 2.62 -16.25 5.24
N VAL A 71 3.34 -16.28 4.12
CA VAL A 71 4.75 -15.91 4.00
C VAL A 71 5.04 -14.50 4.55
N LEU A 72 4.10 -13.56 4.39
CA LEU A 72 4.26 -12.18 4.87
C LEU A 72 4.53 -12.14 6.38
N LYS A 73 3.71 -12.83 7.18
CA LYS A 73 3.78 -12.79 8.65
C LYS A 73 4.73 -13.80 9.27
N ASP A 74 5.14 -14.81 8.51
CA ASP A 74 6.12 -15.80 8.95
C ASP A 74 7.58 -15.32 8.77
N ASN A 75 7.77 -14.22 8.05
CA ASN A 75 9.09 -13.62 7.83
C ASN A 75 9.64 -12.96 9.10
N SER A 76 10.92 -13.16 9.40
CA SER A 76 11.58 -12.61 10.59
C SER A 76 11.61 -11.08 10.64
N GLU A 77 11.51 -10.43 9.48
CA GLU A 77 11.52 -8.97 9.36
C GLU A 77 10.13 -8.35 9.52
N PHE A 78 9.10 -9.10 9.93
CA PHE A 78 7.75 -8.57 10.08
C PHE A 78 7.67 -7.37 11.03
N GLY A 79 7.21 -6.22 10.51
CA GLY A 79 6.94 -5.02 11.31
C GLY A 79 8.15 -4.26 11.81
N THR A 80 9.32 -4.43 11.18
CA THR A 80 10.56 -3.77 11.61
C THR A 80 10.73 -2.34 11.09
N SER A 81 9.97 -1.91 10.07
CA SER A 81 10.14 -0.60 9.44
C SER A 81 9.53 0.59 10.20
N GLY A 82 8.57 0.33 11.10
CA GLY A 82 7.74 1.38 11.72
C GLY A 82 6.68 1.99 10.80
N PHE A 83 6.52 1.46 9.57
CA PHE A 83 5.36 1.75 8.74
C PHE A 83 4.19 0.86 9.18
N ASP A 84 3.01 1.44 9.41
CA ASP A 84 1.85 0.67 9.89
C ASP A 84 1.01 0.09 8.73
N ALA A 85 1.52 -0.87 7.94
CA ALA A 85 0.71 -1.48 6.88
C ALA A 85 -0.25 -2.55 7.46
N LEU A 86 -1.55 -2.27 7.38
CA LEU A 86 -2.62 -3.19 7.83
C LEU A 86 -3.42 -3.79 6.65
N PRO A 87 -3.96 -5.01 6.78
CA PRO A 87 -4.67 -5.71 5.70
C PRO A 87 -6.13 -5.26 5.58
N GLY A 88 -6.33 -4.00 5.24
CA GLY A 88 -7.66 -3.36 5.15
C GLY A 88 -8.54 -3.82 3.98
N GLY A 89 -8.04 -4.69 3.10
CA GLY A 89 -8.73 -5.13 1.90
C GLY A 89 -8.75 -4.07 0.80
N SER A 90 -9.69 -4.22 -0.13
CA SER A 90 -9.94 -3.25 -1.19
C SER A 90 -11.41 -3.23 -1.60
N ARG A 91 -11.82 -2.15 -2.28
CA ARG A 91 -13.13 -2.04 -2.93
C ARG A 91 -12.94 -2.12 -4.44
N ASN A 92 -13.63 -3.06 -5.08
CA ASN A 92 -13.59 -3.23 -6.51
C ASN A 92 -14.26 -2.05 -7.25
N PHE A 93 -13.66 -1.57 -8.33
CA PHE A 93 -14.15 -0.41 -9.08
C PHE A 93 -15.46 -0.67 -9.84
N SER A 94 -15.68 -1.89 -10.35
CA SER A 94 -16.77 -2.17 -11.31
C SER A 94 -18.10 -2.47 -10.64
N ASN A 95 -18.07 -3.20 -9.52
CA ASN A 95 -19.28 -3.61 -8.79
C ASN A 95 -19.36 -3.02 -7.37
N GLY A 96 -18.29 -2.39 -6.89
CA GLY A 96 -18.24 -1.82 -5.56
C GLY A 96 -18.11 -2.80 -4.41
N ASN A 97 -17.88 -4.09 -4.70
CA ASN A 97 -17.70 -5.10 -3.67
C ASN A 97 -16.43 -4.82 -2.86
N PHE A 98 -16.57 -4.99 -1.55
CA PHE A 98 -15.47 -4.91 -0.59
C PHE A 98 -15.01 -6.32 -0.21
N SER A 99 -13.71 -6.59 -0.25
CA SER A 99 -13.16 -7.93 0.00
C SER A 99 -11.72 -7.91 0.53
N SER A 100 -11.21 -9.10 0.83
CA SER A 100 -9.78 -9.38 1.08
C SER A 100 -9.21 -8.77 2.37
N VAL A 101 -10.07 -8.42 3.33
CA VAL A 101 -9.62 -8.09 4.70
C VAL A 101 -8.83 -9.25 5.27
N GLY A 102 -7.70 -8.94 5.89
CA GLY A 102 -6.75 -9.91 6.45
C GLY A 102 -5.78 -10.50 5.43
N ALA A 103 -6.16 -10.58 4.15
CA ALA A 103 -5.32 -11.15 3.11
C ALA A 103 -4.55 -10.11 2.28
N TYR A 104 -5.04 -8.87 2.22
CA TYR A 104 -4.55 -7.84 1.33
C TYR A 104 -4.63 -6.45 1.97
N GLY A 105 -3.62 -5.62 1.71
CA GLY A 105 -3.68 -4.18 1.92
C GLY A 105 -3.16 -3.44 0.69
N GLY A 106 -3.83 -2.36 0.30
CA GLY A 106 -3.42 -1.52 -0.82
C GLY A 106 -3.41 -0.05 -0.42
N TRP A 107 -2.38 0.69 -0.83
CA TRP A 107 -2.18 2.11 -0.52
C TRP A 107 -1.98 2.92 -1.78
N TRP A 108 -2.76 3.98 -1.94
CA TRP A 108 -2.60 4.89 -3.06
C TRP A 108 -1.28 5.63 -3.00
N SER A 109 -0.75 5.91 -4.19
CA SER A 109 0.16 7.03 -4.40
C SER A 109 -0.61 8.22 -4.97
N GLU A 110 -0.17 9.43 -4.69
CA GLU A 110 -0.67 10.64 -5.36
C GLU A 110 -0.23 10.72 -6.83
N THR A 111 0.67 9.86 -7.30
CA THR A 111 1.14 9.88 -8.68
C THR A 111 0.14 9.19 -9.62
N GLU A 112 -0.43 9.99 -10.54
CA GLU A 112 -1.21 9.50 -11.68
C GLU A 112 -0.37 8.60 -12.60
N TYR A 113 -0.98 7.55 -13.14
CA TYR A 113 -0.36 6.76 -14.21
C TYR A 113 -0.83 7.22 -15.59
N ASP A 114 -2.16 7.28 -15.75
CA ASP A 114 -2.81 7.83 -16.93
C ASP A 114 -4.23 8.32 -16.58
N TYR A 115 -5.06 8.56 -17.59
CA TYR A 115 -6.44 9.00 -17.40
C TYR A 115 -7.29 8.08 -16.51
N TYR A 116 -7.13 6.75 -16.62
CA TYR A 116 -7.94 5.75 -15.93
C TYR A 116 -7.29 5.19 -14.67
N TYR A 117 -5.96 5.17 -14.62
CA TYR A 117 -5.20 4.44 -13.61
C TYR A 117 -4.31 5.37 -12.79
N ALA A 118 -4.04 4.96 -11.55
CA ALA A 118 -3.06 5.59 -10.69
C ALA A 118 -2.18 4.54 -10.01
N TYR A 119 -0.97 4.95 -9.61
CA TYR A 119 -0.05 4.07 -8.93
C TYR A 119 -0.52 3.75 -7.51
N PHE A 120 -0.26 2.52 -7.09
CA PHE A 120 -0.48 2.09 -5.72
C PHE A 120 0.60 1.08 -5.31
N ARG A 121 0.69 0.83 -4.00
CA ARG A 121 1.45 -0.28 -3.44
C ARG A 121 0.52 -1.25 -2.76
N SER A 122 0.86 -2.53 -2.77
CA SER A 122 0.11 -3.52 -1.99
C SER A 122 0.97 -4.59 -1.38
N LEU A 123 0.43 -5.14 -0.30
CA LEU A 123 0.93 -6.29 0.41
C LEU A 123 -0.10 -7.41 0.32
N GLN A 124 0.38 -8.64 0.20
CA GLN A 124 -0.43 -9.85 0.20
C GLN A 124 0.13 -10.81 1.24
N TYR A 125 -0.75 -11.51 1.94
CA TYR A 125 -0.38 -12.41 3.03
C TYR A 125 0.61 -13.53 2.61
N ASP A 126 0.61 -13.92 1.33
CA ASP A 126 1.42 -14.99 0.75
C ASP A 126 2.73 -14.51 0.09
N TYR A 127 3.09 -13.23 0.21
CA TYR A 127 4.35 -12.68 -0.31
C TYR A 127 5.03 -11.78 0.73
N SER A 128 6.35 -11.93 0.91
CA SER A 128 7.14 -11.00 1.74
C SER A 128 7.60 -9.75 0.99
N GLY A 129 7.62 -9.77 -0.34
CA GLY A 129 7.91 -8.59 -1.16
C GLY A 129 6.74 -7.60 -1.20
N ILE A 130 7.02 -6.36 -1.58
CA ILE A 130 5.99 -5.34 -1.84
C ILE A 130 5.61 -5.38 -3.32
N ARG A 131 4.32 -5.22 -3.63
CA ARG A 131 3.85 -5.08 -5.02
C ARG A 131 3.69 -3.63 -5.40
N ARG A 132 4.33 -3.21 -6.49
CA ARG A 132 4.04 -1.97 -7.20
C ARG A 132 3.21 -2.24 -8.44
N ASP A 133 2.11 -1.52 -8.60
CA ASP A 133 1.28 -1.63 -9.80
C ASP A 133 0.45 -0.35 -9.99
N ASN A 134 -0.39 -0.32 -11.03
CA ASN A 134 -1.42 0.68 -11.21
C ASN A 134 -2.82 0.02 -11.20
N THR A 135 -3.83 0.74 -10.72
CA THR A 135 -5.22 0.26 -10.71
C THR A 135 -6.17 1.41 -10.99
N PHE A 136 -7.42 1.08 -11.34
CA PHE A 136 -8.43 2.06 -11.71
C PHE A 136 -8.61 3.08 -10.61
N LYS A 137 -8.63 4.37 -10.97
CA LYS A 137 -8.87 5.47 -10.02
C LYS A 137 -10.18 5.33 -9.25
N ALA A 138 -11.15 4.59 -9.81
CA ALA A 138 -12.43 4.28 -9.18
C ALA A 138 -12.40 3.12 -8.16
N SER A 139 -11.29 2.38 -8.05
CA SER A 139 -11.07 1.36 -7.00
C SER A 139 -10.96 2.03 -5.63
N GLY A 140 -11.27 1.31 -4.55
CA GLY A 140 -11.03 1.78 -3.19
C GLY A 140 -9.78 1.15 -2.59
N SER A 141 -8.83 1.98 -2.19
CA SER A 141 -7.60 1.60 -1.49
C SER A 141 -7.37 2.52 -0.29
N SER A 142 -6.54 2.09 0.65
CA SER A 142 -6.15 2.90 1.80
C SER A 142 -5.27 4.08 1.39
N VAL A 143 -5.16 5.06 2.28
CA VAL A 143 -4.26 6.21 2.14
C VAL A 143 -3.38 6.28 3.39
N ARG A 144 -2.13 6.66 3.19
CA ARG A 144 -1.21 7.07 4.26
C ARG A 144 -0.71 8.46 3.92
N CYS A 145 -0.53 9.28 4.95
CA CYS A 145 0.06 10.60 4.81
C CYS A 145 1.51 10.54 5.27
N VAL A 146 2.39 11.20 4.54
CA VAL A 146 3.79 11.44 4.90
C VAL A 146 3.97 12.92 5.20
N LYS A 147 4.94 13.24 6.05
CA LYS A 147 5.19 14.62 6.49
C LYS A 147 6.10 15.32 5.48
N ASP A 148 5.80 16.58 5.20
CA ASP A 148 6.62 17.47 4.35
C ASP A 148 7.98 17.81 4.97
#